data_AF-B3RW93-F1
#
_entry.id   AF-B3RW93-F1
#
_cell.length_a   1.000
_cell.length_b   1.000
_cell.length_c   1.000
_cell.angle_alpha   90.00
_cell.angle_beta   90.00
_cell.angle_gamma   90.00
#
_symmetry.space_group_name_H-M   'P 1'
#
loop_
_entity.id
_entity.type
_entity.pdbx_description
1 polymer ?
#
loop_
_entity_poly.entity_id
_entity_poly.type
_entity_poly.pdbx_seq_one_letter_code
_entity_poly.pdbx_strand_id
1 'polypeptide(L)'
;LVIDVVSPFYNDPPSPNCPPGKSCPNLWTYEVVEIFFLGKNNHYLEVELCPHGQYLLLMLSDYRKPFKDGLEIEFKAKVDDSKWKGRAWIPLEYLPPGVYKANAYAIHGSGDSTQYEAAYPANKSQCKEPDFHRLEFFKDINLKSIIGQDLDTPSS
;
A
#
# COMPACT_ATOMS: atom_id res chain seq x y z
N LEU A 1 9.58 -1.95 9.69
CA LEU A 1 9.77 -1.19 8.42
C LEU A 1 9.15 0.18 8.59
N VAL A 2 9.80 1.25 8.11
CA VAL A 2 9.21 2.60 8.07
C VAL A 2 8.91 2.96 6.63
N ILE A 3 7.72 3.48 6.38
CA ILE A 3 7.29 3.99 5.07
C ILE A 3 7.08 5.49 5.21
N ASP A 4 7.80 6.27 4.41
CA ASP A 4 7.62 7.71 4.29
C ASP A 4 6.94 8.03 2.96
N VAL A 5 5.84 8.79 3.01
CA VAL A 5 5.08 9.25 1.84
C VAL A 5 5.23 10.76 1.74
N VAL A 6 5.47 11.24 0.53
CA VAL A 6 5.33 12.64 0.15
C VAL A 6 4.57 12.68 -1.17
N SER A 7 3.38 13.26 -1.16
CA SER A 7 2.49 13.30 -2.33
C SER A 7 1.84 14.68 -2.44
N PRO A 8 1.41 15.12 -3.64
CA PRO A 8 0.41 16.17 -3.74
C PRO A 8 -0.83 15.83 -2.90
N PHE A 9 -1.51 16.86 -2.41
CA PHE A 9 -2.79 16.74 -1.72
C PHE A 9 -3.89 17.27 -2.63
N TYR A 10 -4.82 16.40 -3.01
CA TYR A 10 -5.90 16.72 -3.94
C TYR A 10 -7.22 17.02 -3.21
N ASN A 11 -7.42 16.42 -2.04
CA ASN A 11 -8.65 16.47 -1.24
C ASN A 11 -9.91 16.09 -2.04
N ASP A 12 -9.75 15.18 -3.01
CA ASP A 12 -10.82 14.68 -3.87
C ASP A 12 -10.66 13.16 -4.06
N PRO A 13 -11.63 12.35 -3.61
CA PRO A 13 -12.78 12.76 -2.78
C PRO A 13 -12.34 13.23 -1.37
N PRO A 14 -13.23 13.89 -0.62
CA PRO A 14 -12.92 14.36 0.74
C PRO A 14 -12.63 13.20 1.70
N SER A 15 -12.06 13.52 2.87
CA SER A 15 -11.69 12.57 3.93
C SER A 15 -12.71 11.43 4.14
N PRO A 16 -12.24 10.19 4.33
CA PRO A 16 -13.07 9.09 4.78
C PRO A 16 -13.80 9.40 6.09
N ASN A 17 -14.98 8.79 6.28
CA ASN A 17 -15.76 8.90 7.51
C ASN A 17 -15.14 8.15 8.70
N CYS A 18 -14.20 7.22 8.44
CA CYS A 18 -13.46 6.53 9.50
C CYS A 18 -12.60 7.52 10.29
N PRO A 19 -12.43 7.33 11.61
CA PRO A 19 -11.53 8.18 12.39
C PRO A 19 -10.06 7.97 11.98
N PRO A 20 -9.23 9.04 11.97
CA PRO A 20 -7.79 8.92 11.78
C PRO A 20 -7.13 8.01 12.85
N GLY A 21 -6.02 7.35 12.49
CA GLY A 21 -5.31 6.44 13.37
C GLY A 21 -5.99 5.08 13.58
N LYS A 22 -7.01 4.75 12.77
CA LYS A 22 -7.66 3.45 12.73
C LYS A 22 -7.67 2.88 11.31
N SER A 23 -7.74 1.55 11.23
CA SER A 23 -7.95 0.86 9.97
C SER A 23 -9.31 1.26 9.37
N CYS A 24 -9.35 1.59 8.08
CA CYS A 24 -10.56 2.01 7.36
C CYS A 24 -10.76 1.15 6.11
N PRO A 25 -11.83 0.34 6.04
CA PRO A 25 -12.14 -0.47 4.86
C PRO A 25 -12.44 0.38 3.61
N ASN A 26 -12.16 -0.17 2.42
CA ASN A 26 -12.42 0.46 1.12
C ASN A 26 -11.68 1.80 0.91
N LEU A 27 -10.47 1.94 1.45
CA LEU A 27 -9.74 3.21 1.43
C LEU A 27 -9.29 3.60 0.00
N TRP A 28 -9.13 2.63 -0.91
CA TRP A 28 -8.98 2.82 -2.36
C TRP A 28 -10.09 3.63 -3.07
N THR A 29 -11.22 3.88 -2.39
CA THR A 29 -12.27 4.77 -2.91
C THR A 29 -12.01 6.26 -2.61
N TYR A 30 -10.90 6.57 -1.94
CA TYR A 30 -10.48 7.91 -1.54
C TYR A 30 -9.13 8.32 -2.14
N GLU A 31 -8.69 9.55 -1.84
CA GLU A 31 -7.29 9.92 -2.06
C GLU A 31 -6.40 9.04 -1.18
N VAL A 32 -5.53 8.25 -1.80
CA VAL A 32 -4.73 7.23 -1.11
C VAL A 32 -3.42 6.97 -1.85
N VAL A 33 -2.38 6.65 -1.09
CA VAL A 33 -1.16 6.01 -1.59
C VAL A 33 -1.15 4.56 -1.13
N GLU A 34 -0.90 3.65 -2.05
CA GLU A 34 -0.83 2.22 -1.76
C GLU A 34 0.56 1.67 -2.06
N ILE A 35 1.06 0.76 -1.24
CA ILE A 35 2.32 0.06 -1.46
C ILE A 35 2.11 -1.42 -1.20
N PHE A 36 2.62 -2.24 -2.12
CA PHE A 36 2.52 -3.69 -2.06
C PHE A 36 3.91 -4.30 -1.93
N PHE A 37 4.05 -5.28 -1.02
CA PHE A 37 5.28 -6.06 -0.84
C PHE A 37 4.98 -7.53 -1.11
N LEU A 38 5.51 -8.06 -2.22
CA LEU A 38 5.32 -9.44 -2.66
C LEU A 38 6.47 -10.35 -2.21
N GLY A 39 6.11 -11.40 -1.48
CA GLY A 39 6.98 -12.48 -1.04
C GLY A 39 6.67 -13.82 -1.70
N LYS A 40 7.28 -14.87 -1.16
CA LYS A 40 7.17 -16.24 -1.69
C LYS A 40 5.71 -16.73 -1.70
N ASN A 41 5.42 -17.69 -2.57
CA ASN A 41 4.11 -18.35 -2.67
C ASN A 41 2.94 -17.37 -2.86
N ASN A 42 3.14 -16.28 -3.60
CA ASN A 42 2.16 -15.21 -3.81
C ASN A 42 1.56 -14.62 -2.52
N HIS A 43 2.30 -14.67 -1.41
CA HIS A 43 1.91 -13.93 -0.21
C HIS A 43 2.37 -12.48 -0.34
N TYR A 44 1.49 -11.54 -0.06
CA TYR A 44 1.83 -10.12 -0.11
C TYR A 44 1.14 -9.32 0.97
N LEU A 45 1.82 -8.25 1.36
CA LEU A 45 1.28 -7.19 2.20
C LEU A 45 0.85 -6.04 1.30
N GLU A 46 -0.36 -5.56 1.52
CA GLU A 46 -0.91 -4.33 0.96
C GLU A 46 -1.00 -3.29 2.07
N VAL A 47 -0.56 -2.07 1.78
CA VAL A 47 -0.55 -0.93 2.70
C VAL A 47 -1.15 0.28 2.01
N GLU A 48 -2.32 0.71 2.45
CA GLU A 48 -3.03 1.89 1.96
C GLU A 48 -2.94 3.01 3.00
N LEU A 49 -2.54 4.21 2.60
CA LEU A 49 -2.29 5.36 3.46
C LEU A 49 -3.00 6.61 2.92
N CYS A 50 -3.92 7.17 3.70
CA CYS A 50 -4.69 8.36 3.34
C CYS A 50 -4.06 9.64 3.92
N PRO A 51 -4.09 10.78 3.19
CA PRO A 51 -3.62 12.09 3.69
C PRO A 51 -4.26 12.53 5.01
N HIS A 52 -5.45 12.03 5.31
CA HIS A 52 -6.21 12.37 6.51
C HIS A 52 -5.90 11.49 7.73
N GLY A 53 -4.97 10.53 7.60
CA GLY A 53 -4.47 9.73 8.72
C GLY A 53 -5.17 8.39 8.93
N GLN A 54 -6.12 8.02 8.08
CA GLN A 54 -6.64 6.66 7.98
C GLN A 54 -5.67 5.78 7.19
N TYR A 55 -5.71 4.48 7.45
CA TYR A 55 -4.90 3.50 6.74
C TYR A 55 -5.70 2.21 6.56
N LEU A 56 -5.24 1.32 5.68
CA LEU A 56 -5.69 -0.06 5.62
C LEU A 56 -4.49 -0.96 5.33
N LEU A 57 -4.38 -2.06 6.05
CA LEU A 57 -3.36 -3.06 5.79
C LEU A 57 -4.01 -4.43 5.67
N LEU A 58 -3.65 -5.14 4.59
CA LEU A 58 -4.17 -6.48 4.29
C LEU A 58 -2.98 -7.43 4.07
N MET A 59 -3.05 -8.62 4.64
CA MET A 59 -2.20 -9.75 4.23
C MET A 59 -2.99 -10.68 3.34
N LEU A 60 -2.44 -10.97 2.17
CA LEU A 60 -3.09 -11.74 1.13
C LEU A 60 -2.28 -12.98 0.76
N SER A 61 -3.01 -14.04 0.39
CA SER A 61 -2.47 -15.31 -0.10
C SER A 61 -3.02 -15.55 -1.50
N ASP A 62 -2.30 -15.08 -2.53
CA ASP A 62 -2.72 -15.04 -3.93
C ASP A 62 -3.66 -13.87 -4.31
N TYR A 63 -4.00 -13.79 -5.60
CA TYR A 63 -4.78 -12.71 -6.21
C TYR A 63 -6.08 -12.41 -5.44
N ARG A 64 -6.15 -11.20 -4.88
CA ARG A 64 -7.31 -10.64 -4.15
C ARG A 64 -7.88 -11.55 -3.05
N LYS A 65 -7.02 -12.33 -2.39
CA LYS A 65 -7.44 -13.25 -1.32
C LYS A 65 -6.84 -12.85 0.03
N PRO A 66 -7.41 -11.85 0.71
CA PRO A 66 -7.00 -11.50 2.06
C PRO A 66 -7.30 -12.63 3.03
N PHE A 67 -6.35 -12.91 3.92
CA PHE A 67 -6.54 -13.85 5.03
C PHE A 67 -6.40 -13.15 6.40
N LYS A 68 -5.94 -11.90 6.42
CA LYS A 68 -5.89 -11.05 7.60
C LYS A 68 -6.07 -9.59 7.18
N ASP A 69 -6.93 -8.87 7.88
CA ASP A 69 -7.23 -7.45 7.71
C ASP A 69 -7.20 -6.72 9.06
N GLY A 70 -7.50 -5.41 9.05
CA GLY A 70 -7.62 -4.63 10.28
C GLY A 70 -6.32 -4.51 11.08
N LEU A 71 -5.17 -4.70 10.43
CA LEU A 71 -3.87 -4.71 11.08
C LEU A 71 -3.53 -3.32 11.63
N GLU A 72 -3.24 -3.25 12.93
CA GLU A 72 -2.95 -1.97 13.57
C GLU A 72 -1.50 -1.55 13.36
N ILE A 73 -1.31 -0.25 13.04
CA ILE A 73 0.01 0.37 12.91
C ILE A 73 -0.01 1.76 13.55
N GLU A 74 1.18 2.28 13.87
CA GLU A 74 1.31 3.72 14.05
C GLU A 74 1.38 4.38 12.66
N PHE A 75 0.53 5.37 12.42
CA PHE A 75 0.55 6.18 11.21
C PHE A 75 0.32 7.66 11.56
N LYS A 76 1.18 8.51 11.02
CA LYS A 76 1.06 9.97 11.14
C LYS A 76 0.99 10.57 9.75
N ALA A 77 -0.06 11.35 9.50
CA ALA A 77 -0.21 12.14 8.29
C ALA A 77 -0.30 13.62 8.63
N LYS A 78 0.27 14.46 7.77
CA LYS A 78 0.17 15.92 7.84
C LYS A 78 0.00 16.49 6.45
N VAL A 79 -1.09 17.22 6.25
CA VAL A 79 -1.32 18.06 5.07
C VAL A 79 -0.63 19.41 5.28
N ASP A 80 0.03 19.90 4.23
CA ASP A 80 0.73 21.18 4.14
C ASP A 80 0.42 21.80 2.77
N ASP A 81 -0.60 22.67 2.74
CA ASP A 81 -1.17 23.29 1.55
C ASP A 81 -1.47 22.29 0.41
N SER A 82 -0.57 22.20 -0.57
CA SER A 82 -0.71 21.41 -1.80
C SER A 82 -0.09 20.02 -1.72
N LYS A 83 0.45 19.64 -0.56
CA LYS A 83 1.12 18.36 -0.35
C LYS A 83 0.71 17.75 0.97
N TRP A 84 0.91 16.45 1.11
CA TRP A 84 0.86 15.79 2.40
C TRP A 84 2.07 14.90 2.61
N LYS A 85 2.39 14.67 3.88
CA LYS A 85 3.45 13.78 4.33
C LYS A 85 2.86 12.72 5.22
N GLY A 86 3.18 11.47 4.95
CA GLY A 86 2.81 10.32 5.76
C GLY A 86 4.05 9.63 6.31
N ARG A 87 3.97 9.13 7.55
CA ARG A 87 4.96 8.20 8.09
C ARG A 87 4.24 7.05 8.78
N ALA A 88 4.43 5.84 8.28
CA ALA A 88 3.86 4.61 8.81
C ALA A 88 4.94 3.68 9.38
N TRP A 89 4.69 3.08 10.53
CA TRP A 89 5.58 2.11 11.17
C TRP A 89 4.96 0.72 11.07
N ILE A 90 5.48 -0.08 10.14
CA ILE A 90 4.96 -1.41 9.82
C ILE A 90 5.75 -2.46 10.62
N PRO A 91 5.11 -3.27 11.48
CA PRO A 91 5.73 -4.44 12.11
C PRO A 91 6.31 -5.37 11.05
N LEU A 92 7.54 -5.86 11.26
CA LEU A 92 8.20 -6.75 10.29
C LEU A 92 7.46 -8.08 10.11
N GLU A 93 6.75 -8.53 11.15
CA GLU A 93 5.88 -9.72 11.12
C GLU A 93 4.71 -9.60 10.13
N TYR A 94 4.42 -8.40 9.61
CA TYR A 94 3.39 -8.21 8.60
C TYR A 94 3.89 -8.46 7.17
N LEU A 95 5.21 -8.43 6.97
CA LEU A 95 5.79 -8.73 5.67
C LEU A 95 5.71 -10.24 5.40
N PRO A 96 5.37 -10.66 4.17
CA PRO A 96 5.43 -12.06 3.81
C PRO A 96 6.88 -12.57 3.81
N PRO A 97 7.10 -13.88 3.98
CA PRO A 97 8.44 -14.46 3.88
C PRO A 97 9.09 -14.19 2.52
N GLY A 98 10.35 -13.75 2.55
CA GLY A 98 11.16 -13.56 1.36
C GLY A 98 10.60 -12.55 0.36
N VAL A 99 10.19 -11.36 0.84
CA VAL A 99 9.83 -10.23 -0.03
C VAL A 99 10.92 -10.01 -1.08
N TYR A 100 10.52 -10.05 -2.35
CA TYR A 100 11.44 -9.89 -3.49
C TYR A 100 10.94 -8.87 -4.50
N LYS A 101 9.66 -8.48 -4.44
CA LYS A 101 9.05 -7.51 -5.37
C LYS A 101 8.18 -6.51 -4.64
N ALA A 102 8.02 -5.32 -5.24
CA ALA A 102 7.05 -4.33 -4.79
C ALA A 102 6.53 -3.48 -5.94
N ASN A 103 5.42 -2.81 -5.68
CA ASN A 103 4.94 -1.68 -6.47
C ASN A 103 4.26 -0.67 -5.54
N ALA A 104 4.08 0.55 -6.04
CA ALA A 104 3.39 1.61 -5.35
C ALA A 104 2.42 2.29 -6.30
N TYR A 105 1.30 2.75 -5.75
CA TYR A 105 0.19 3.33 -6.48
C TYR A 105 -0.30 4.58 -5.77
N ALA A 106 -0.98 5.44 -6.52
CA ALA A 106 -1.75 6.54 -5.96
C ALA A 106 -3.10 6.63 -6.66
N ILE A 107 -4.14 6.88 -5.87
CA ILE A 107 -5.50 7.15 -6.34
C ILE A 107 -5.88 8.54 -5.86
N HIS A 108 -6.46 9.35 -6.74
CA HIS A 108 -7.01 10.67 -6.43
C HIS A 108 -8.04 11.08 -7.48
N GLY A 109 -8.82 12.13 -7.19
CA GLY A 109 -9.97 12.52 -7.99
C GLY A 109 -11.19 11.63 -7.72
N SER A 110 -12.36 12.09 -8.15
CA SER A 110 -13.61 11.34 -8.00
C SER A 110 -14.40 11.19 -9.31
N GLY A 111 -15.22 10.12 -9.38
CA GLY A 111 -16.04 9.81 -10.55
C GLY A 111 -15.22 9.62 -11.82
N ASP A 112 -15.64 10.24 -12.92
CA ASP A 112 -14.96 10.18 -14.22
C ASP A 112 -13.58 10.86 -14.22
N SER A 113 -13.25 11.63 -13.18
CA SER A 113 -11.95 12.30 -13.03
C SER A 113 -10.96 11.50 -12.18
N THR A 114 -11.35 10.32 -11.67
CA THR A 114 -10.47 9.47 -10.86
C THR A 114 -9.21 9.10 -11.65
N GLN A 115 -8.04 9.35 -11.04
CA GLN A 115 -6.73 9.02 -11.56
C GLN A 115 -6.15 7.82 -10.84
N TYR A 116 -5.49 6.95 -11.60
CA TYR A 116 -4.78 5.78 -11.09
C TYR A 116 -3.34 5.86 -11.57
N GLU A 117 -2.43 6.09 -10.63
CA GLU A 117 -1.00 6.22 -10.89
C GLU A 117 -0.24 5.02 -10.34
N ALA A 118 0.85 4.65 -10.98
CA ALA A 118 1.69 3.52 -10.60
C ALA A 118 3.17 3.87 -10.76
N ALA A 119 3.99 3.51 -9.77
CA ALA A 119 5.44 3.60 -9.87
C ALA A 119 5.96 2.69 -11.00
N TYR A 120 5.39 1.48 -11.11
CA TYR A 120 5.64 0.55 -12.20
C TYR A 120 4.32 0.23 -12.92
N PRO A 121 3.99 0.95 -14.00
CA PRO A 121 2.69 0.84 -14.65
C PRO A 121 2.56 -0.45 -15.47
N ALA A 122 1.33 -0.96 -15.52
CA ALA A 122 0.94 -1.99 -16.47
C ALA A 122 0.99 -1.44 -17.91
N ASN A 123 1.19 -2.32 -18.90
CA ASN A 123 1.01 -1.92 -20.29
C ASN A 123 -0.48 -1.74 -20.58
N LYS A 124 -0.86 -0.55 -21.06
CA LYS A 124 -2.26 -0.20 -21.38
C LYS A 124 -2.89 -1.13 -22.42
N SER A 125 -2.10 -1.79 -23.28
CA SER A 125 -2.63 -2.77 -24.23
C SER A 125 -3.05 -4.10 -23.57
N GLN A 126 -2.56 -4.38 -22.37
CA GLN A 126 -2.80 -5.64 -21.65
C GLN A 126 -3.86 -5.50 -20.55
N CYS A 127 -4.13 -4.28 -20.08
CA CYS A 127 -5.05 -4.02 -18.97
C CYS A 127 -6.11 -2.99 -19.38
N LYS A 128 -7.37 -3.42 -19.38
CA LYS A 128 -8.52 -2.56 -19.72
C LYS A 128 -8.98 -1.70 -18.55
N GLU A 129 -8.81 -2.20 -17.32
CA GLU A 129 -9.24 -1.56 -16.08
C GLU A 129 -8.08 -1.52 -15.08
N PRO A 130 -8.05 -0.52 -14.17
CA PRO A 130 -7.12 -0.49 -13.04
C PRO A 130 -7.25 -1.74 -12.16
N ASP A 131 -6.13 -2.41 -11.91
CA ASP A 131 -6.06 -3.57 -11.03
C ASP A 131 -4.67 -3.68 -10.41
N PHE A 132 -4.53 -3.17 -9.19
CA PHE A 132 -3.25 -3.08 -8.48
C PHE A 132 -2.78 -4.43 -7.92
N HIS A 133 -3.64 -5.46 -7.93
CA HIS A 133 -3.28 -6.83 -7.53
C HIS A 133 -2.62 -7.66 -8.64
N ARG A 134 -2.27 -7.04 -9.77
CA ARG A 134 -1.52 -7.69 -10.86
C ARG A 134 -0.04 -7.78 -10.53
N LEU A 135 0.28 -8.81 -9.74
CA LEU A 135 1.61 -9.08 -9.17
C LEU A 135 2.72 -9.19 -10.23
N GLU A 136 2.36 -9.54 -11.47
CA GLU A 136 3.30 -9.63 -12.60
C GLU A 136 3.98 -8.29 -12.95
N PHE A 137 3.36 -7.16 -12.61
CA PHE A 137 3.91 -5.83 -12.88
C PHE A 137 4.82 -5.30 -11.78
N PHE A 138 4.91 -5.98 -10.64
CA PHE A 138 5.77 -5.55 -9.55
C PHE A 138 7.24 -5.71 -9.94
N LYS A 139 8.10 -4.82 -9.43
CA LYS A 139 9.53 -4.83 -9.71
C LYS A 139 10.34 -5.34 -8.54
N ASP A 140 11.49 -5.92 -8.87
CA ASP A 140 12.39 -6.49 -7.89
C ASP A 140 12.88 -5.41 -6.92
N ILE A 141 12.87 -5.73 -5.64
CA ILE A 141 13.41 -4.89 -4.58
C ILE A 141 14.36 -5.71 -3.71
N ASN A 142 15.32 -5.03 -3.09
CA ASN A 142 16.23 -5.66 -2.15
C ASN A 142 16.05 -5.06 -0.77
N LEU A 143 15.35 -5.79 0.10
CA LEU A 143 15.11 -5.40 1.50
C LEU A 143 16.15 -5.97 2.46
N LYS A 144 17.23 -6.63 1.99
CA LYS A 144 18.24 -7.26 2.86
C LYS A 144 18.89 -6.28 3.83
N SER A 145 19.06 -5.02 3.42
CA SER A 145 19.60 -3.97 4.29
C SER A 145 18.61 -3.45 5.34
N ILE A 146 17.31 -3.67 5.14
CA ILE A 146 16.23 -3.15 5.99
C ILE A 146 15.74 -4.22 6.98
N ILE A 147 15.73 -5.49 6.56
CA ILE A 147 15.18 -6.61 7.31
C ILE A 147 16.28 -7.35 8.11
N GLY A 148 17.57 -7.09 7.83
CA GLY A 148 18.67 -7.89 8.35
C GLY A 148 18.75 -9.24 7.63
N GLN A 149 19.91 -9.89 7.68
CA GLN A 149 20.15 -11.16 6.97
C GLN A 149 19.31 -12.34 7.49
N ASP A 150 18.63 -12.20 8.64
CA ASP A 150 18.15 -13.35 9.44
C ASP A 150 16.62 -13.48 9.60
N LEU A 151 15.80 -12.92 8.70
CA LEU A 151 14.41 -13.39 8.56
C LEU A 151 14.27 -14.49 7.50
N ASP A 152 15.28 -15.36 7.38
CA ASP A 152 15.05 -16.72 6.92
C ASP A 152 14.21 -17.42 7.99
N THR A 153 12.90 -17.49 7.72
CA THR A 153 11.84 -18.20 8.46
C THR A 153 12.37 -19.40 9.25
N PRO A 154 11.91 -19.62 10.50
CA PRO A 154 12.22 -20.86 11.22
C PRO A 154 11.74 -22.06 10.41
N SER A 155 12.60 -23.06 10.30
CA SER A 155 12.25 -24.39 9.83
C SER A 155 11.25 -25.03 10.80
N SER A 156 10.02 -25.25 10.33
CA SER A 156 9.14 -26.33 10.79
C SER A 156 8.04 -26.58 9.77
#